data_AF-A0A953WSX0-F1
#
_entry.id   AF-A0A953WSX0-F1
#
_cell.length_a   1.000
_cell.length_b   1.000
_cell.length_c   1.000
_cell.angle_alpha   90.00
_cell.angle_beta   90.00
_cell.angle_gamma   90.00
#
_symmetry.space_group_name_H-M   'P 1'
#
loop_
_entity.id
_entity.type
_entity.pdbx_description
1 polymer ?
#
loop_
_entity_poly.entity_id
_entity_poly.type
_entity_poly.pdbx_seq_one_letter_code
_entity_poly.pdbx_strand_id
1 'polypeptide(L)'
;MAAEPDLFSPDPSRVWSIPPGTDFLRALASALAAEAGLADGPDALADAIIYVPNRRSARVLARVLFDAAGRKPILPPEIRTLGDVEADEAPSVDAARSGLPPAMSQAKRLGALTWLVQEYYARLFRTQPPASSALAAAQELSRLMEQAAHSDEVHWERLPDLAGKAELARHWEKS
;
A
#
# COMPACT_ATOMS: atom_id res chain seq x y z
N MET A 1 26.23 31.03 -0.76
CA MET A 1 25.62 29.81 -0.18
C MET A 1 25.16 28.97 -1.34
N ALA A 2 25.82 27.85 -1.62
CA ALA A 2 25.29 26.88 -2.58
C ALA A 2 23.99 26.33 -2.00
N ALA A 3 22.91 26.29 -2.79
CA ALA A 3 21.68 25.63 -2.39
C ALA A 3 22.00 24.16 -2.10
N GLU A 4 21.53 23.64 -0.95
CA GLU A 4 21.65 22.22 -0.67
C GLU A 4 20.95 21.44 -1.80
N PRO A 5 21.57 20.34 -2.29
CA PRO A 5 20.94 19.57 -3.36
C PRO A 5 19.60 19.01 -2.89
N ASP A 6 18.52 19.37 -3.56
CA ASP A 6 17.18 18.78 -3.36
C ASP A 6 17.26 17.24 -3.49
N LEU A 7 16.68 16.52 -2.54
CA LEU A 7 16.76 15.06 -2.51
C LEU A 7 16.09 14.41 -3.74
N PHE A 8 15.14 15.10 -4.39
CA PHE A 8 14.33 14.61 -5.52
C PHE A 8 14.65 15.25 -6.89
N SER A 9 15.69 16.07 -7.01
CA SER A 9 16.03 16.76 -8.26
C SER A 9 16.52 15.77 -9.36
N PRO A 10 16.25 16.01 -10.67
CA PRO A 10 16.31 15.02 -11.76
C PRO A 10 17.70 14.51 -12.21
N ASP A 11 18.76 14.75 -11.42
CA ASP A 11 20.14 14.39 -11.76
C ASP A 11 20.43 12.90 -11.42
N PRO A 12 21.17 12.15 -12.25
CA PRO A 12 21.07 10.69 -12.33
C PRO A 12 21.85 9.91 -11.25
N SER A 13 22.61 10.56 -10.37
CA SER A 13 23.27 9.88 -9.24
C SER A 13 23.38 10.76 -7.99
N ARG A 14 22.48 10.54 -7.03
CA ARG A 14 22.51 11.20 -5.71
C ARG A 14 22.88 10.18 -4.64
N VAL A 15 24.15 10.14 -4.27
CA VAL A 15 24.61 9.35 -3.12
C VAL A 15 24.61 10.25 -1.90
N TRP A 16 23.75 9.93 -0.93
CA TRP A 16 23.69 10.60 0.35
C TRP A 16 24.22 9.69 1.46
N SER A 17 24.82 10.29 2.48
CA SER A 17 25.36 9.56 3.63
C SER A 17 24.81 10.11 4.94
N ILE A 18 24.46 9.20 5.86
CA ILE A 18 24.13 9.55 7.24
C ILE A 18 25.34 9.23 8.12
N PRO A 19 25.78 10.15 9.00
CA PRO A 19 26.95 9.92 9.86
C PRO A 19 26.79 8.66 10.74
N PRO A 20 27.89 7.90 10.93
CA PRO A 20 27.87 6.74 11.82
C PRO A 20 27.52 7.16 13.26
N GLY A 21 26.80 6.30 13.98
CA GLY A 21 26.31 6.59 15.33
C GLY A 21 24.99 7.36 15.39
N THR A 22 24.47 7.84 14.25
CA THR A 22 23.11 8.40 14.16
C THR A 22 22.09 7.27 13.98
N ASP A 23 20.89 7.41 14.55
CA ASP A 23 19.75 6.55 14.21
C ASP A 23 19.39 6.75 12.73
N PHE A 24 19.89 5.85 11.89
CA PHE A 24 19.80 5.93 10.44
C PHE A 24 18.36 6.07 9.96
N LEU A 25 17.44 5.26 10.47
CA LEU A 25 16.06 5.24 10.00
C LEU A 25 15.32 6.51 10.41
N ARG A 26 15.57 7.01 11.62
CA ARG A 26 14.98 8.28 12.07
C ARG A 26 15.52 9.47 11.27
N ALA A 27 16.84 9.53 11.04
CA ALA A 27 17.44 10.58 10.24
C ALA A 27 16.91 10.56 8.80
N LEU A 28 16.83 9.37 8.17
CA LEU A 28 16.24 9.20 6.85
C LEU A 28 14.78 9.64 6.82
N ALA A 29 13.96 9.19 7.77
CA ALA A 29 12.54 9.54 7.81
C ALA A 29 12.30 11.05 7.99
N SER A 30 13.07 11.71 8.85
CA SER A 30 12.99 13.15 9.03
C SER A 30 13.37 13.91 7.76
N ALA A 31 14.45 13.50 7.07
CA ALA A 31 14.87 14.12 5.82
C ALA A 31 13.81 13.93 4.72
N LEU A 32 13.32 12.70 4.51
CA LEU A 32 12.27 12.42 3.53
C LEU A 32 10.97 13.19 3.82
N ALA A 33 10.57 13.27 5.09
CA ALA A 33 9.36 13.99 5.48
C ALA A 33 9.47 15.50 5.23
N ALA A 34 10.66 16.09 5.48
CA ALA A 34 10.91 17.50 5.22
C ALA A 34 10.94 17.79 3.71
N GLU A 35 11.71 17.04 2.94
CA GLU A 35 11.88 17.23 1.50
C GLU A 35 10.57 17.00 0.72
N ALA A 36 9.79 15.99 1.09
CA ALA A 36 8.51 15.72 0.44
C ALA A 36 7.38 16.63 0.93
N GLY A 37 7.57 17.40 2.02
CA GLY A 37 6.49 18.19 2.61
C GLY A 37 5.40 17.32 3.27
N LEU A 38 5.78 16.19 3.87
CA LEU A 38 4.85 15.20 4.45
C LEU A 38 3.98 15.76 5.59
N ALA A 39 4.41 16.86 6.23
CA ALA A 39 3.63 17.53 7.28
C ALA A 39 2.35 18.19 6.74
N ASP A 40 2.37 18.63 5.49
CA ASP A 40 1.29 19.35 4.80
C ASP A 40 0.60 18.48 3.75
N GLY A 41 1.32 17.53 3.14
CA GLY A 41 0.79 16.53 2.21
C GLY A 41 0.84 15.12 2.80
N PRO A 42 -0.26 14.59 3.38
CA PRO A 42 -0.26 13.25 4.00
C PRO A 42 0.01 12.12 2.99
N ASP A 43 -0.10 12.40 1.69
CA ASP A 43 0.15 11.50 0.57
C ASP A 43 1.45 11.82 -0.20
N ALA A 44 2.27 12.76 0.28
CA ALA A 44 3.45 13.23 -0.44
C ALA A 44 4.50 12.14 -0.75
N LEU A 45 4.50 11.04 0.01
CA LEU A 45 5.38 9.89 -0.22
C LEU A 45 4.65 8.66 -0.80
N ALA A 46 3.38 8.78 -1.16
CA ALA A 46 2.55 7.64 -1.54
C ALA A 46 3.07 6.87 -2.78
N ASP A 47 3.67 7.59 -3.73
CA ASP A 47 4.24 7.01 -4.96
C ASP A 47 5.73 6.62 -4.80
N ALA A 48 6.34 6.83 -3.63
CA ALA A 48 7.73 6.49 -3.40
C ALA A 48 7.90 5.00 -3.05
N ILE A 49 8.97 4.40 -3.57
CA ILE A 49 9.40 3.04 -3.22
C ILE A 49 10.71 3.15 -2.43
N ILE A 50 10.73 2.62 -1.21
CA ILE A 50 11.91 2.64 -0.34
C ILE A 50 12.39 1.21 -0.08
N TYR A 51 13.61 0.92 -0.52
CA TYR A 51 14.25 -0.36 -0.26
C TYR A 51 14.99 -0.36 1.08
N VAL A 52 14.74 -1.37 1.91
CA VAL A 52 15.37 -1.55 3.21
C VAL A 52 16.00 -2.94 3.34
N PRO A 53 16.99 -3.14 4.23
CA PRO A 53 17.69 -4.43 4.30
C PRO A 53 16.81 -5.61 4.71
N ASN A 54 15.85 -5.40 5.64
CA ASN A 54 15.05 -6.49 6.21
C ASN A 54 13.69 -5.98 6.77
N ARG A 55 12.79 -6.92 7.12
CA ARG A 55 11.46 -6.65 7.68
C ARG A 55 11.47 -5.80 8.95
N ARG A 56 12.52 -5.91 9.78
CA ARG A 56 12.65 -5.11 11.00
C ARG A 56 12.86 -3.64 10.65
N SER A 57 13.74 -3.35 9.70
CA SER A 57 13.95 -1.99 9.19
C SER A 57 12.68 -1.44 8.56
N ALA A 58 11.92 -2.24 7.81
CA ALA A 58 10.66 -1.80 7.20
C ALA A 58 9.64 -1.34 8.24
N ARG A 59 9.41 -2.16 9.27
CA ARG A 59 8.48 -1.84 10.38
C ARG A 59 8.90 -0.59 11.13
N VAL A 60 10.20 -0.45 11.41
CA VAL A 60 10.73 0.74 12.10
C VAL A 60 10.58 1.97 11.22
N LEU A 61 10.93 1.89 9.93
CA LEU A 61 10.81 2.99 8.98
C LEU A 61 9.37 3.52 8.88
N ALA A 62 8.39 2.62 8.72
CA ALA A 62 6.98 2.99 8.70
C ALA A 62 6.57 3.77 9.97
N ARG A 63 7.06 3.33 11.14
CA ARG A 63 6.79 4.00 12.41
C ARG A 63 7.46 5.38 12.50
N VAL A 64 8.73 5.49 12.12
CA VAL A 64 9.44 6.78 12.23
C VAL A 64 8.96 7.80 11.20
N LEU A 65 8.48 7.37 10.02
CA LEU A 65 7.79 8.25 9.06
C LEU A 65 6.49 8.81 9.65
N PHE A 66 5.69 7.97 10.31
CA PHE A 66 4.49 8.44 11.02
C PHE A 66 4.83 9.44 12.13
N ASP A 67 5.90 9.19 12.91
CA ASP A 67 6.36 10.15 13.92
C ASP A 67 6.86 11.46 13.26
N ALA A 68 7.58 11.39 12.14
CA ALA A 68 8.08 12.55 11.39
C ALA A 68 6.96 13.38 10.77
N ALA A 69 5.83 12.76 10.38
CA ALA A 69 4.61 13.43 9.92
C ALA A 69 3.81 14.11 11.06
N GLY A 70 4.39 14.27 12.25
CA GLY A 70 3.70 14.84 13.40
C GLY A 70 2.60 13.93 13.97
N ARG A 71 2.72 12.61 13.76
CA ARG A 71 1.74 11.60 14.20
C ARG A 71 0.34 11.78 13.61
N LYS A 72 0.26 12.42 12.45
CA LYS A 72 -0.96 12.46 11.63
C LYS A 72 -1.02 11.20 10.76
N PRO A 73 -2.23 10.71 10.44
CA PRO A 73 -2.38 9.67 9.43
C PRO A 73 -1.73 10.11 8.11
N ILE A 74 -0.92 9.22 7.52
CA ILE A 74 -0.30 9.42 6.22
C ILE A 74 -0.59 8.22 5.33
N LEU A 75 -0.58 8.42 4.01
CA LEU A 75 -0.50 7.35 3.03
C LEU A 75 0.99 7.00 2.89
N PRO A 76 1.43 5.85 3.43
CA PRO A 76 2.86 5.54 3.50
C PRO A 76 3.42 5.22 2.12
N PRO A 77 4.74 5.41 1.91
CA PRO A 77 5.43 4.87 0.75
C PRO A 77 5.39 3.33 0.75
N GLU A 78 5.69 2.77 -0.41
CA GLU A 78 5.91 1.34 -0.53
C GLU A 78 7.29 0.96 0.02
N ILE A 79 7.35 0.20 1.12
CA ILE A 79 8.61 -0.19 1.77
C ILE A 79 8.94 -1.63 1.44
N ARG A 80 9.94 -1.84 0.56
CA ARG A 80 10.36 -3.16 0.06
C ARG A 80 11.61 -3.64 0.77
N THR A 81 11.67 -4.93 1.12
CA THR A 81 12.82 -5.53 1.82
C THR A 81 13.73 -6.24 0.83
N LEU A 82 15.03 -5.93 0.83
CA LEU A 82 16.00 -6.52 -0.10
C LEU A 82 16.33 -7.98 0.21
N GLY A 83 16.39 -8.34 1.50
CA GLY A 83 16.80 -9.68 1.96
C GLY A 83 15.66 -10.70 2.08
N ASP A 84 14.49 -10.39 1.54
CA ASP A 84 13.32 -11.27 1.60
C ASP A 84 13.10 -11.90 0.23
N VAL A 85 13.09 -13.23 0.17
CA VAL A 85 12.93 -13.98 -1.09
C VAL A 85 11.51 -13.80 -1.66
N GLU A 86 10.58 -13.27 -0.87
CA GLU A 86 9.22 -12.88 -1.26
C GLU A 86 9.12 -11.39 -1.67
N ALA A 87 10.23 -10.68 -1.85
CA ALA A 87 10.21 -9.31 -2.36
C ALA A 87 9.71 -9.34 -3.81
N ASP A 88 8.39 -9.19 -3.94
CA ASP A 88 7.61 -8.84 -5.12
C ASP A 88 8.42 -9.09 -6.40
N GLU A 89 8.39 -10.36 -6.84
CA GLU A 89 9.11 -10.83 -8.03
C GLU A 89 8.98 -9.76 -9.10
N ALA A 90 10.12 -9.32 -9.64
CA ALA A 90 10.10 -8.55 -10.88
C ALA A 90 9.10 -9.23 -11.82
N PRO A 91 8.19 -8.49 -12.47
CA PRO A 91 7.12 -9.08 -13.25
C PRO A 91 7.72 -10.17 -14.12
N SER A 92 7.18 -11.40 -14.01
CA SER A 92 7.78 -12.55 -14.66
C SER A 92 8.03 -12.23 -16.14
N VAL A 93 9.05 -12.84 -16.74
CA VAL A 93 9.38 -12.60 -18.15
C VAL A 93 8.14 -12.80 -19.04
N ASP A 94 7.23 -13.70 -18.66
CA ASP A 94 5.95 -13.90 -19.34
C ASP A 94 4.97 -12.73 -19.13
N ALA A 95 4.87 -12.18 -17.92
CA ALA A 95 4.08 -10.98 -17.66
C ALA A 95 4.60 -9.77 -18.47
N ALA A 96 5.91 -9.60 -18.57
CA ALA A 96 6.52 -8.54 -19.40
C ALA A 96 6.24 -8.75 -20.90
N ARG A 97 6.10 -9.99 -21.36
CA ARG A 97 5.79 -10.35 -22.76
C ARG A 97 4.30 -10.37 -23.08
N SER A 98 3.43 -10.29 -22.09
CA SER A 98 1.97 -10.33 -22.26
C SER A 98 1.37 -9.10 -22.96
N GLY A 99 2.15 -8.01 -23.09
CA GLY A 99 1.67 -6.74 -23.64
C GLY A 99 0.66 -6.02 -22.73
N LEU A 100 0.44 -6.52 -21.51
CA LEU A 100 -0.40 -5.87 -20.51
C LEU A 100 0.29 -4.61 -19.96
N PRO A 101 -0.50 -3.58 -19.55
CA PRO A 101 0.06 -2.46 -18.82
C PRO A 101 0.72 -2.94 -17.51
N PRO A 102 1.68 -2.17 -16.96
CA PRO A 102 2.30 -2.52 -15.70
C PRO A 102 1.25 -2.72 -14.61
N ALA A 103 1.47 -3.72 -13.76
CA ALA A 103 0.56 -4.04 -12.68
C ALA A 103 0.28 -2.81 -11.81
N MET A 104 -0.98 -2.60 -11.46
CA MET A 104 -1.36 -1.55 -10.52
C MET A 104 -0.72 -1.83 -9.15
N SER A 105 -0.08 -0.81 -8.56
CA SER A 105 0.49 -0.91 -7.22
C SER A 105 -0.58 -1.36 -6.21
N GLN A 106 -0.15 -2.07 -5.16
CA GLN A 106 -1.05 -2.60 -4.14
C GLN A 106 -1.90 -1.49 -3.51
N ALA A 107 -1.29 -0.33 -3.21
CA ALA A 107 -1.97 0.81 -2.63
C ALA A 107 -3.05 1.37 -3.57
N LYS A 108 -2.74 1.56 -4.85
CA LYS A 108 -3.70 2.09 -5.83
C LYS A 108 -4.87 1.12 -6.05
N ARG A 109 -4.60 -0.19 -6.07
CA ARG A 109 -5.62 -1.25 -6.16
C ARG A 109 -6.54 -1.22 -4.96
N LEU A 110 -6.00 -1.21 -3.75
CA LEU A 110 -6.79 -1.15 -2.52
C LEU A 110 -7.60 0.15 -2.42
N GLY A 111 -7.04 1.29 -2.82
CA GLY A 111 -7.76 2.56 -2.87
C GLY A 111 -8.95 2.51 -3.83
N ALA A 112 -8.75 2.00 -5.04
CA ALA A 112 -9.81 1.83 -6.04
C ALA A 112 -10.91 0.87 -5.54
N LEU A 113 -10.54 -0.27 -4.96
CA LEU A 113 -11.50 -1.22 -4.38
C LEU A 113 -12.25 -0.63 -3.19
N THR A 114 -11.58 0.14 -2.32
CA THR A 114 -12.21 0.83 -1.19
C THR A 114 -13.27 1.81 -1.66
N TRP A 115 -12.96 2.59 -2.70
CA TRP A 115 -13.92 3.50 -3.32
C TRP A 115 -15.12 2.75 -3.93
N LEU A 116 -14.87 1.64 -4.65
CA LEU A 116 -15.94 0.80 -5.21
C LEU A 116 -16.86 0.22 -4.13
N VAL A 117 -16.30 -0.22 -3.00
CA VAL A 117 -17.08 -0.69 -1.85
C VAL A 117 -17.96 0.42 -1.29
N GLN A 118 -17.43 1.64 -1.11
CA GLN A 118 -18.23 2.77 -0.64
C GLN A 118 -19.38 3.10 -1.59
N GLU A 119 -19.12 3.12 -2.90
CA GLU A 119 -20.14 3.36 -3.92
C GLU A 119 -21.21 2.27 -3.95
N TYR A 120 -20.81 1.00 -3.79
CA TYR A 120 -21.74 -0.13 -3.69
C TYR A 120 -22.71 0.06 -2.52
N TYR A 121 -22.18 0.38 -1.33
CA TYR A 121 -23.01 0.62 -0.15
C TYR A 121 -23.91 1.85 -0.29
N ALA A 122 -23.39 2.93 -0.86
CA ALA A 122 -24.16 4.15 -1.08
C ALA A 122 -25.35 3.92 -2.02
N ARG A 123 -25.19 3.07 -3.04
CA ARG A 123 -26.25 2.75 -4.01
C ARG A 123 -27.29 1.79 -3.44
N LEU A 124 -26.84 0.71 -2.80
CA LEU A 124 -27.73 -0.38 -2.36
C LEU A 124 -28.40 -0.09 -1.01
N PHE A 125 -27.64 0.44 -0.06
CA PHE A 125 -28.07 0.62 1.33
C PHE A 125 -28.27 2.09 1.72
N ARG A 126 -28.01 3.03 0.80
CA ARG A 126 -28.13 4.48 1.04
C ARG A 126 -27.32 4.96 2.25
N THR A 127 -26.20 4.29 2.51
CA THR A 127 -25.27 4.60 3.60
C THR A 127 -23.83 4.55 3.10
N GLN A 128 -22.94 5.29 3.75
CA GLN A 128 -21.51 5.17 3.51
C GLN A 128 -20.85 4.49 4.71
N PRO A 129 -20.21 3.31 4.51
CA PRO A 129 -19.48 2.67 5.60
C PRO A 129 -18.28 3.54 6.01
N PRO A 130 -17.84 3.48 7.28
CA PRO A 130 -16.59 4.10 7.69
C PRO A 130 -15.43 3.65 6.79
N ALA A 131 -14.49 4.56 6.53
CA ALA A 131 -13.37 4.29 5.61
C ALA A 131 -12.56 3.03 6.00
N SER A 132 -12.38 2.77 7.29
CA SER A 132 -11.72 1.56 7.79
C SER A 132 -12.49 0.27 7.46
N SER A 133 -13.82 0.29 7.57
CA SER A 133 -14.67 -0.85 7.20
C SER A 133 -14.68 -1.08 5.69
N ALA A 134 -14.74 -0.01 4.89
CA ALA A 134 -14.64 -0.10 3.44
C ALA A 134 -13.28 -0.65 3.00
N LEU A 135 -12.19 -0.21 3.65
CA LEU A 135 -10.85 -0.70 3.38
C LEU A 135 -10.68 -2.19 3.75
N ALA A 136 -11.22 -2.60 4.90
CA ALA A 136 -11.19 -4.02 5.30
C ALA A 136 -11.94 -4.90 4.29
N ALA A 137 -13.12 -4.48 3.85
CA ALA A 137 -13.87 -5.18 2.80
C ALA A 137 -13.11 -5.20 1.46
N ALA A 138 -12.44 -4.10 1.09
CA ALA A 138 -11.61 -4.03 -0.10
C ALA A 138 -10.39 -4.97 -0.04
N GLN A 139 -9.78 -5.15 1.14
CA GLN A 139 -8.68 -6.11 1.34
C GLN A 139 -9.15 -7.55 1.13
N GLU A 140 -10.29 -7.92 1.71
CA GLU A 140 -10.86 -9.26 1.51
C GLU A 140 -11.30 -9.50 0.06
N LEU A 141 -11.86 -8.47 -0.59
CA LEU A 141 -12.20 -8.54 -2.02
C LEU A 141 -10.95 -8.70 -2.90
N SER A 142 -9.87 -7.96 -2.63
CA SER A 142 -8.59 -8.13 -3.34
C SER A 142 -8.08 -9.56 -3.20
N ARG A 143 -8.09 -10.10 -1.98
CA ARG A 143 -7.67 -11.48 -1.71
C ARG A 143 -8.53 -12.50 -2.47
N LEU A 144 -9.85 -12.33 -2.49
CA LEU A 144 -10.76 -13.19 -3.25
C LEU A 144 -10.46 -13.14 -4.76
N MET A 145 -10.26 -11.94 -5.32
CA MET A 145 -9.94 -11.77 -6.73
C MET A 145 -8.58 -12.39 -7.08
N GLU A 146 -7.59 -12.26 -6.19
CA GLU A 146 -6.27 -12.90 -6.36
C GLU A 146 -6.39 -14.42 -6.31
N GLN A 147 -7.15 -14.99 -5.37
CA GLN A 147 -7.40 -16.43 -5.30
C GLN A 147 -8.09 -16.95 -6.56
N ALA A 148 -9.09 -16.21 -7.05
CA ALA A 148 -9.79 -16.53 -8.29
C ALA A 148 -8.84 -16.50 -9.50
N ALA A 149 -7.94 -15.50 -9.58
CA ALA A 149 -6.98 -15.38 -10.68
C ALA A 149 -5.94 -16.52 -10.73
N HIS A 150 -5.64 -17.14 -9.59
CA HIS A 150 -4.74 -18.31 -9.51
C HIS A 150 -5.44 -19.65 -9.75
N SER A 151 -6.76 -19.64 -9.95
CA SER A 151 -7.55 -20.84 -10.19
C SER A 151 -7.81 -21.01 -11.68
N ASP A 152 -7.64 -22.22 -12.20
CA ASP A 152 -7.88 -22.53 -13.62
C ASP A 152 -9.37 -22.35 -14.03
N GLU A 153 -10.29 -22.51 -13.08
CA GLU A 153 -11.73 -22.38 -13.29
C GLU A 153 -12.40 -21.64 -12.12
N VAL A 154 -13.14 -20.57 -12.43
CA VAL A 154 -13.85 -19.75 -11.44
C VAL A 154 -15.32 -19.60 -11.83
N HIS A 155 -16.21 -20.10 -10.98
CA HIS A 155 -17.66 -19.99 -11.18
C HIS A 155 -18.27 -18.88 -10.31
N TRP A 156 -18.16 -17.63 -10.78
CA TRP A 156 -18.70 -16.46 -10.08
C TRP A 156 -20.20 -16.54 -9.79
N GLU A 157 -20.95 -17.29 -10.60
CA GLU A 157 -22.40 -17.48 -10.42
C GLU A 157 -22.75 -18.23 -9.13
N ARG A 158 -21.80 -18.97 -8.55
CA ARG A 158 -21.95 -19.70 -7.28
C ARG A 158 -21.58 -18.86 -6.06
N LEU A 159 -21.13 -17.63 -6.25
CA LEU A 159 -20.75 -16.73 -5.16
C LEU A 159 -21.90 -16.47 -4.16
N PRO A 160 -23.18 -16.30 -4.58
CA PRO A 160 -24.30 -16.15 -3.64
C PRO A 160 -24.47 -17.36 -2.70
N ASP A 161 -24.14 -18.57 -3.18
CA ASP A 161 -24.31 -19.82 -2.44
C ASP A 161 -23.18 -20.07 -1.42
N LEU A 162 -22.11 -19.27 -1.47
CA LEU A 162 -20.92 -19.45 -0.65
C LEU A 162 -21.19 -19.09 0.82
N ALA A 163 -21.97 -18.03 1.04
CA ALA A 163 -22.35 -17.54 2.37
C ALA A 163 -23.32 -18.49 3.09
N GLY A 164 -24.18 -19.20 2.35
CA GLY A 164 -25.18 -20.11 2.92
C GLY A 164 -24.63 -21.39 3.54
N LYS A 165 -23.35 -21.73 3.28
CA LYS A 165 -22.68 -22.90 3.86
C LYS A 165 -21.79 -22.58 5.06
N ALA A 166 -21.51 -21.30 5.30
CA ALA A 166 -20.77 -20.86 6.47
C ALA A 166 -21.77 -20.64 7.62
N GLU A 167 -21.44 -21.11 8.83
CA GLU A 167 -22.14 -20.67 10.03
C GLU A 167 -21.82 -19.19 10.27
N LEU A 168 -22.57 -18.31 9.58
CA LEU A 168 -22.41 -16.88 9.76
C LEU A 168 -22.79 -16.52 11.19
N ALA A 169 -21.99 -15.66 11.81
CA ALA A 169 -22.37 -15.09 13.10
C ALA A 169 -23.72 -14.39 12.94
N ARG A 170 -24.68 -14.65 13.84
CA ARG A 170 -26.10 -14.22 13.73
C ARG A 170 -26.34 -12.72 13.44
N HIS A 171 -25.34 -11.87 13.62
CA HIS A 171 -25.44 -10.43 13.29
C HIS A 171 -25.23 -10.13 11.79
N TRP A 172 -24.67 -11.06 11.01
CA TRP A 172 -24.46 -10.93 9.56
C TRP A 172 -25.70 -11.33 8.77
N GLU A 173 -26.56 -12.19 9.32
CA GLU A 173 -27.84 -12.56 8.69
C GLU A 173 -28.88 -11.43 8.68
N LYS A 174 -28.67 -10.37 9.47
CA LYS A 174 -29.62 -9.26 9.66
C LYS A 174 -29.13 -7.92 9.10
N SER A 175 -27.95 -7.89 8.49
CA SER A 175 -27.35 -6.65 7.93
C SER A 175 -27.66 -6.50 6.45
#